data_AF-A0A8T4LLQ0-F1
#
_entry.id   AF-A0A8T4LLQ0-F1
#
_cell.length_a   1.000
_cell.length_b   1.000
_cell.length_c   1.000
_cell.angle_alpha   90.00
_cell.angle_beta   90.00
_cell.angle_gamma   90.00
#
_symmetry.space_group_name_H-M   'P 1'
#
loop_
_entity.id
_entity.type
_entity.pdbx_description
1 polymer ?
#
loop_
_entity_poly.entity_id
_entity_poly.type
_entity_poly.pdbx_seq_one_letter_code
_entity_poly.pdbx_strand_id
1 'polypeptide(L)'
;MWKVVSFVRRGKLRTKILEALSIPNNPTDLAKKLNSHRPTVSQAIGELGKYGLVKRLNPSERNISIYGLTQEGKAALKKIKEMKG
;
A
#
# COMPACT_ATOMS: atom_id res chain seq x y z
N MET A 1 6.32 13.92 7.00
CA MET A 1 5.67 13.70 5.68
C MET A 1 6.66 13.38 4.55
N TRP A 2 7.65 14.22 4.23
CA TRP A 2 8.56 13.97 3.09
C TRP A 2 9.40 12.69 3.20
N LYS A 3 9.81 12.29 4.42
CA LYS A 3 10.48 10.99 4.67
C LYS A 3 9.68 9.79 4.14
N VAL A 4 8.36 9.82 4.32
CA VAL A 4 7.42 8.79 3.86
C VAL A 4 7.31 8.80 2.34
N VAL A 5 7.14 9.99 1.74
CA VAL A 5 7.06 10.16 0.28
C VAL A 5 8.33 9.61 -0.39
N SER A 6 9.51 9.98 0.11
CA SER A 6 10.80 9.48 -0.40
C SER A 6 10.91 7.96 -0.25
N PHE A 7 10.47 7.40 0.88
CA PHE A 7 10.45 5.95 1.10
C PHE A 7 9.58 5.23 0.06
N VAL A 8 8.33 5.68 -0.14
CA VAL A 8 7.41 5.07 -1.09
C VAL A 8 7.97 5.16 -2.51
N ARG A 9 8.44 6.34 -2.94
CA ARG A 9 8.93 6.58 -4.32
C ARG A 9 10.19 5.79 -4.67
N ARG A 10 11.07 5.48 -3.71
CA ARG A 10 12.24 4.61 -3.96
C ARG A 10 11.85 3.18 -4.37
N GLY A 11 10.62 2.74 -4.10
CA GLY A 11 10.13 1.42 -4.46
C GLY A 11 8.99 1.50 -5.48
N LYS A 12 9.24 1.06 -6.72
CA LYS A 12 8.21 1.01 -7.79
C LYS A 12 6.97 0.23 -7.32
N LEU A 13 7.17 -0.93 -6.69
CA LEU A 13 6.08 -1.77 -6.18
C LEU A 13 5.32 -1.10 -5.02
N ARG A 14 6.01 -0.46 -4.07
CA ARG A 14 5.37 0.27 -2.96
C ARG A 14 4.46 1.38 -3.46
N THR A 15 4.91 2.12 -4.46
CA THR A 15 4.11 3.19 -5.10
C THR A 15 2.86 2.59 -5.74
N LYS A 16 3.01 1.52 -6.54
CA LYS A 16 1.88 0.83 -7.18
C LYS A 16 0.88 0.25 -6.18
N ILE A 17 1.36 -0.35 -5.07
CA ILE A 17 0.50 -0.90 -4.01
C ILE A 17 -0.25 0.24 -3.30
N LEU A 18 0.43 1.33 -2.95
CA LEU A 18 -0.21 2.48 -2.30
C LEU A 18 -1.30 3.10 -3.19
N GLU A 19 -1.04 3.22 -4.50
CA GLU A 19 -2.02 3.65 -5.50
C GLU A 19 -3.20 2.68 -5.60
N ALA A 20 -2.93 1.37 -5.68
CA ALA A 20 -3.95 0.34 -5.80
C ALA A 20 -4.85 0.21 -4.55
N LEU A 21 -4.30 0.46 -3.37
CA LEU A 21 -5.00 0.44 -2.08
C LEU A 21 -5.85 1.70 -1.82
N SER A 22 -5.91 2.64 -2.76
CA SER A 22 -6.95 3.69 -2.75
C SER A 22 -8.36 3.11 -2.66
N ILE A 23 -8.54 1.88 -3.17
CA ILE A 23 -9.68 1.02 -2.92
C ILE A 23 -9.19 -0.16 -2.07
N PRO A 24 -9.82 -0.48 -0.93
CA PRO A 24 -9.44 -1.63 -0.10
C PRO A 24 -9.30 -2.93 -0.90
N ASN A 25 -8.25 -3.71 -0.61
CA ASN A 25 -7.96 -4.92 -1.37
C ASN A 25 -7.13 -5.94 -0.55
N ASN A 26 -7.09 -7.19 -1.00
CA ASN A 26 -6.29 -8.25 -0.40
C ASN A 26 -4.96 -8.48 -1.16
N PRO A 27 -3.93 -9.08 -0.53
CA PRO A 27 -2.63 -9.28 -1.16
C PRO A 27 -2.65 -10.15 -2.42
N THR A 28 -3.57 -11.13 -2.49
CA THR A 28 -3.67 -12.06 -3.63
C THR A 28 -4.17 -11.34 -4.88
N ASP A 29 -5.22 -10.54 -4.74
CA ASP A 29 -5.79 -9.79 -5.86
C ASP A 29 -4.91 -8.61 -6.26
N LEU A 30 -4.21 -7.99 -5.30
CA LEU A 30 -3.16 -7.01 -5.61
C LEU A 30 -2.01 -7.62 -6.41
N ALA A 31 -1.58 -8.84 -6.08
CA ALA A 31 -0.53 -9.54 -6.82
C ALA A 31 -0.92 -9.76 -8.29
N LYS A 32 -2.15 -10.24 -8.52
CA LYS A 32 -2.72 -10.38 -9.88
C LYS A 32 -2.78 -9.04 -10.60
N LYS A 33 -3.38 -8.01 -9.98
CA LYS A 33 -3.55 -6.67 -10.56
C LYS A 33 -2.23 -6.00 -10.93
N LEU A 34 -1.20 -6.21 -10.11
CA LEU A 34 0.11 -5.56 -10.28
C LEU A 34 1.10 -6.41 -11.08
N ASN A 35 0.68 -7.57 -11.59
CA ASN A 35 1.53 -8.58 -12.22
C ASN A 35 2.81 -8.84 -11.39
N SER A 36 2.61 -9.22 -10.12
CA SER A 36 3.68 -9.45 -9.15
C SER A 36 3.39 -10.69 -8.31
N HIS A 37 4.37 -11.14 -7.52
CA HIS A 37 4.21 -12.31 -6.67
C HIS A 37 3.59 -11.93 -5.31
N ARG A 38 2.64 -12.75 -4.84
CA ARG A 38 1.95 -12.55 -3.55
C ARG A 38 2.91 -12.33 -2.37
N PRO A 39 4.03 -13.07 -2.21
CA PRO A 39 4.98 -12.83 -1.11
C PRO A 39 5.59 -11.42 -1.17
N THR A 40 6.00 -10.97 -2.37
CA THR A 40 6.57 -9.64 -2.58
C THR A 40 5.56 -8.54 -2.27
N VAL A 41 4.29 -8.71 -2.68
CA VAL A 41 3.21 -7.80 -2.33
C VAL A 41 2.98 -7.77 -0.82
N SER A 42 2.95 -8.93 -0.16
CA SER A 42 2.73 -9.02 1.29
C SER A 42 3.86 -8.35 2.07
N GLN A 43 5.12 -8.56 1.65
CA GLN A 43 6.28 -7.87 2.23
C GLN A 43 6.16 -6.36 2.07
N ALA A 44 5.82 -5.87 0.88
CA ALA A 44 5.66 -4.44 0.63
C ALA A 44 4.48 -3.83 1.41
N ILE A 45 3.37 -4.54 1.58
CA ILE A 45 2.26 -4.13 2.47
C ILE A 45 2.76 -4.03 3.92
N GLY A 46 3.51 -5.03 4.39
CA GLY A 46 4.09 -5.01 5.74
C GLY A 46 5.04 -3.84 5.95
N GLU A 47 5.89 -3.54 4.97
CA GLU A 47 6.74 -2.35 4.96
C GLU A 47 5.92 -1.06 5.02
N LEU A 48 4.92 -0.89 4.16
CA LEU A 48 4.03 0.28 4.19
C LEU A 48 3.30 0.39 5.55
N GLY A 49 2.96 -0.73 6.17
CA GLY A 49 2.32 -0.79 7.48
C GLY A 49 3.24 -0.32 8.61
N LYS A 50 4.54 -0.68 8.57
CA LYS A 50 5.57 -0.18 9.50
C LYS A 50 5.74 1.35 9.43
N TYR A 51 5.43 1.95 8.28
CA TYR A 51 5.42 3.40 8.09
C TYR A 51 4.05 4.05 8.37
N GLY A 52 3.07 3.29 8.86
CA GLY A 52 1.74 3.78 9.21
C GLY A 52 0.88 4.16 8.01
N LEU A 53 1.17 3.66 6.81
CA LEU A 53 0.49 4.09 5.57
C LEU A 53 -0.68 3.19 5.17
N VAL A 54 -0.62 1.93 5.59
CA VAL A 54 -1.64 0.93 5.32
C VAL A 54 -1.99 0.22 6.62
N LYS A 55 -3.25 -0.19 6.74
CA LYS A 55 -3.72 -1.01 7.86
C LYS A 55 -4.57 -2.15 7.37
N ARG A 56 -4.61 -3.21 8.16
CA ARG A 56 -5.59 -4.28 8.00
C ARG A 56 -6.96 -3.77 8.44
N LEU A 57 -7.99 -4.04 7.65
CA LEU A 57 -9.37 -3.58 7.90
C LEU A 57 -10.25 -4.67 8.54
N ASN A 58 -9.85 -5.93 8.43
CA ASN A 58 -10.60 -7.08 8.95
C ASN A 58 -9.73 -7.97 9.87
N PRO A 59 -9.32 -7.46 11.04
CA PRO A 59 -8.38 -8.17 11.91
C PRO A 59 -8.95 -9.48 12.50
N SER A 60 -10.27 -9.59 12.67
CA SER A 60 -10.95 -10.77 13.22
C SER A 60 -11.04 -11.94 12.24
N GLU A 61 -10.93 -11.68 10.93
CA GLU A 61 -11.08 -12.69 9.89
C GLU A 61 -9.81 -13.52 9.73
N ARG A 62 -9.95 -14.84 9.59
CA ARG A 62 -8.78 -15.74 9.39
C ARG A 62 -8.49 -16.03 7.93
N ASN A 63 -9.53 -16.02 7.09
CA ASN A 63 -9.45 -16.56 5.73
C ASN A 63 -8.97 -15.54 4.69
N ILE A 64 -9.36 -14.27 4.84
CA ILE A 64 -8.98 -13.20 3.94
C ILE A 64 -8.44 -12.01 4.73
N SER A 65 -7.36 -11.41 4.26
CA SER A 65 -6.82 -10.17 4.83
C SER A 65 -7.06 -9.03 3.86
N ILE A 66 -7.84 -8.05 4.27
CA ILE A 66 -8.15 -6.84 3.50
C ILE A 66 -7.35 -5.69 4.10
N TYR A 67 -6.65 -4.96 3.24
CA TYR A 67 -5.86 -3.80 3.58
C TYR A 67 -6.43 -2.55 2.93
N GLY A 68 -6.19 -1.40 3.54
CA GLY A 68 -6.51 -0.09 2.97
C GLY A 68 -5.60 1.00 3.52
N LEU A 69 -5.68 2.18 2.92
CA LEU A 69 -4.90 3.34 3.33
C LEU A 69 -5.36 3.89 4.69
N THR A 70 -4.39 4.29 5.51
CA THR A 70 -4.62 5.17 6.67
C THR A 70 -4.84 6.62 6.21
N GLN A 71 -5.11 7.53 7.14
CA GLN A 71 -5.18 8.97 6.81
C GLN A 71 -3.81 9.47 6.30
N GLU A 72 -2.72 9.03 6.94
CA GLU A 72 -1.35 9.31 6.55
C GLU A 72 -1.03 8.74 5.16
N GLY A 73 -1.48 7.51 4.88
CA GLY A 73 -1.34 6.87 3.57
C GLY A 73 -2.04 7.65 2.46
N LYS A 74 -3.26 8.12 2.71
CA LYS A 74 -4.01 8.98 1.77
C LYS A 74 -3.29 10.31 1.53
N ALA A 75 -2.80 10.96 2.58
CA ALA A 75 -2.05 12.21 2.46
C ALA A 75 -0.72 12.03 1.70
N ALA A 76 0.00 10.94 1.95
CA ALA A 76 1.22 10.59 1.22
C ALA A 76 0.93 10.33 -0.27
N LEU A 77 -0.13 9.58 -0.58
CA LEU A 77 -0.56 9.33 -1.96
C LEU A 77 -0.93 10.62 -2.69
N LYS A 78 -1.64 11.54 -2.02
CA LYS A 78 -1.98 12.86 -2.59
C LYS A 78 -0.72 13.62 -3.00
N LYS A 79 0.26 13.75 -2.10
CA LYS A 79 1.55 14.41 -2.41
C LYS A 79 2.31 13.74 -3.55
N ILE A 80 2.32 12.41 -3.61
CA ILE A 80 2.99 11.68 -4.69
C ILE A 80 2.33 12.00 -6.05
N LYS A 81 0.99 12.14 -6.09
CA LYS A 81 0.26 12.52 -7.29
C LYS A 81 0.52 13.97 -7.69
N GLU A 82 0.54 14.90 -6.74
CA GLU A 82 0.86 16.32 -6.97
C GLU A 82 2.26 16.52 -7.56
N MET A 83 3.22 15.62 -7.29
CA MET A 83 4.57 15.67 -7.88
C MET A 83 4.66 15.06 -9.29
N LYS A 84 3.64 14.33 -9.74
CA LYS A 84 3.59 13.70 -11.07
C LYS A 84 2.85 14.57 -12.10
N GLY A 85 2.07 15.55 -11.64
CA GLY A 85 1.49 16.61 -12.46
C GLY A 85 2.47 17.75 -12.62
#